data_AF-A0A1F5UEE3-F1
#
_entry.id   AF-A0A1F5UEE3-F1
#
_cell.length_a   1.000
_cell.length_b   1.000
_cell.length_c   1.000
_cell.angle_alpha   90.00
_cell.angle_beta   90.00
_cell.angle_gamma   90.00
#
_symmetry.space_group_name_H-M   'P 1'
#
loop_
_entity.id
_entity.type
_entity.pdbx_description
1 polymer ?
#
loop_
_entity_poly.entity_id
_entity_poly.type
_entity_poly.pdbx_seq_one_letter_code
_entity_poly.pdbx_strand_id
1 'polypeptide(L)'
;MNKEIKPDVVKPTKTSFLFKLGIALILLSFLKWGVLLYVPFLPYSGNLKISIITVLLVLAEITFWVGVFLVGEETYKKYKQYFNPINWFKKAAKEVLDEEKRELDAEKTGDITDKEKSDIHKKELSDPDYKEDR
;
A
#
# COMPACT_ATOMS: atom_id res chain seq x y z
N MET A 1 5.04 -20.11 -41.38
CA MET A 1 4.08 -19.44 -40.47
C MET A 1 3.95 -20.26 -39.21
N ASN A 2 4.88 -20.10 -38.26
CA ASN A 2 4.76 -20.71 -36.93
C ASN A 2 4.63 -19.57 -35.93
N LYS A 3 3.40 -19.30 -35.48
CA LYS A 3 3.17 -18.43 -34.33
C LYS A 3 3.38 -19.27 -33.09
N GLU A 4 4.42 -18.95 -32.34
CA GLU A 4 4.69 -19.58 -31.06
C GLU A 4 3.54 -19.30 -30.09
N ILE A 5 2.85 -20.37 -29.69
CA ILE A 5 1.87 -20.32 -28.62
C ILE A 5 2.68 -20.38 -27.32
N LYS A 6 2.87 -19.21 -26.71
CA LYS A 6 3.47 -19.06 -25.39
C LYS A 6 2.47 -19.62 -24.36
N PRO A 7 2.80 -20.68 -23.60
CA PRO A 7 1.88 -21.18 -22.59
C PRO A 7 1.72 -20.12 -21.50
N ASP A 8 0.47 -19.73 -21.28
CA ASP A 8 0.03 -18.85 -20.21
C ASP A 8 0.50 -19.43 -18.86
N VAL A 9 1.42 -18.73 -18.21
CA VAL A 9 1.92 -19.09 -16.88
C VAL A 9 0.85 -18.68 -15.88
N VAL A 10 -0.16 -19.54 -15.71
CA VAL A 10 -1.08 -19.44 -14.58
C VAL A 10 -0.25 -19.65 -13.32
N LYS A 11 0.09 -18.56 -12.62
CA LYS A 11 0.67 -18.63 -11.27
C LYS A 11 -0.46 -19.05 -10.32
N PRO A 12 -0.43 -20.23 -9.70
CA PRO A 12 -1.40 -20.55 -8.67
C PRO A 12 -1.11 -19.68 -7.44
N THR A 13 -1.85 -18.58 -7.30
CA THR A 13 -1.88 -17.75 -6.10
C THR A 13 -2.82 -18.41 -5.10
N LYS A 14 -2.33 -19.42 -4.37
CA LYS A 14 -3.10 -20.03 -3.29
C LYS A 14 -2.23 -20.29 -2.06
N THR A 15 -2.00 -19.26 -1.26
CA THR A 15 -1.46 -19.41 0.11
C THR A 15 -2.15 -18.46 1.11
N SER A 16 -3.44 -18.66 1.36
CA SER A 16 -4.13 -18.08 2.53
C SER A 16 -4.21 -19.05 3.71
N PHE A 17 -3.86 -20.32 3.50
CA PHE A 17 -3.93 -21.38 4.50
C PHE A 17 -2.68 -21.42 5.39
N LEU A 18 -1.48 -21.24 4.81
CA LEU A 18 -0.23 -21.13 5.58
C LEU A 18 -0.22 -19.85 6.43
N PHE A 19 -0.73 -18.73 5.92
CA PHE A 19 -0.97 -17.51 6.69
C PHE A 19 -1.87 -17.74 7.91
N LYS A 20 -3.03 -18.39 7.72
CA LYS A 20 -3.95 -18.72 8.81
C LYS A 20 -3.31 -19.68 9.80
N LEU A 21 -2.52 -20.63 9.32
CA LEU A 21 -1.77 -21.58 10.15
C LEU A 21 -0.70 -20.86 10.98
N GLY A 22 0.06 -19.95 10.38
CA GLY A 22 1.07 -19.14 11.07
C GLY A 22 0.46 -18.21 12.12
N ILE A 23 -0.64 -17.50 11.79
CA ILE A 23 -1.39 -16.70 12.77
C ILE A 23 -1.93 -17.59 13.89
N ALA A 24 -2.48 -18.76 13.56
CA ALA A 24 -2.98 -19.71 14.56
C ALA A 24 -1.84 -20.22 15.46
N LEU A 25 -0.64 -20.47 14.93
CA LEU A 25 0.54 -20.87 15.70
C LEU A 25 1.00 -19.76 16.66
N ILE A 26 1.01 -18.51 16.21
CA ILE A 26 1.37 -17.36 17.06
C ILE A 26 0.34 -17.18 18.18
N LEU A 27 -0.95 -17.14 17.84
CA LEU A 27 -2.05 -17.04 18.82
C LEU A 27 -2.01 -18.19 19.84
N LEU A 28 -1.73 -19.41 19.39
CA LEU A 28 -1.58 -20.56 20.26
C LEU A 28 -0.36 -20.44 21.18
N SER A 29 0.71 -19.75 20.75
CA SER A 29 1.88 -19.47 21.58
C SER A 29 1.58 -18.41 22.66
N PHE A 30 0.78 -17.39 22.34
CA PHE A 30 0.29 -16.41 23.33
C PHE A 30 -0.55 -17.06 24.44
N LEU A 31 -1.27 -18.15 24.13
CA LEU A 31 -2.02 -18.90 25.13
C LEU A 31 -1.11 -19.51 26.21
N LYS A 32 0.14 -19.86 25.86
CA LYS A 32 1.14 -20.38 26.81
C LYS A 32 1.58 -19.32 27.83
N TRP A 33 1.60 -18.05 27.43
CA TRP A 33 1.86 -16.94 28.36
C TRP A 33 0.75 -16.80 29.40
N GLY A 34 -0.51 -17.02 29.01
CA GLY A 34 -1.64 -17.09 29.95
C GLY A 34 -1.48 -18.23 30.96
N VAL A 35 -1.03 -19.40 30.50
CA VAL A 35 -0.72 -20.53 31.39
C VAL A 35 0.43 -20.19 32.34
N LEU A 36 1.51 -19.54 31.86
CA LEU A 36 2.64 -19.11 32.68
C LEU A 36 2.20 -18.18 33.84
N LEU A 37 1.26 -17.27 33.57
CA LEU A 37 0.64 -16.40 34.58
C LEU A 37 -0.24 -17.16 35.58
N TYR A 38 -0.81 -18.30 35.16
CA TYR A 38 -1.68 -19.14 35.98
C TYR A 38 -0.92 -20.18 36.82
N VAL A 39 0.29 -20.57 36.40
CA VAL A 39 1.17 -21.52 37.11
C VAL A 39 1.44 -21.17 38.60
N PRO A 40 1.65 -19.91 39.03
CA PRO A 40 1.85 -19.61 40.46
C PRO A 40 0.64 -19.94 41.34
N PHE A 41 -0.57 -20.07 40.77
CA PHE A 41 -1.80 -20.40 41.51
C PHE A 41 -2.02 -21.91 41.71
N LEU A 42 -1.15 -22.75 41.15
CA LEU A 42 -1.27 -24.21 41.24
C LEU A 42 -0.58 -24.76 42.51
N PRO A 43 -1.24 -25.58 43.35
CA PRO A 43 -0.69 -26.08 44.62
C PRO A 43 0.21 -27.32 44.45
N TYR A 44 1.20 -27.26 43.56
CA TYR A 44 2.18 -28.34 43.34
C TYR A 44 3.53 -28.10 44.05
N SER A 45 4.28 -29.18 44.28
CA SER A 45 5.66 -29.16 44.81
C SER A 45 6.57 -28.25 43.97
N GLY A 46 7.38 -27.40 44.64
CA GLY A 46 8.20 -26.35 43.99
C GLY A 46 9.13 -26.87 42.89
N ASN A 47 9.72 -28.06 43.07
CA ASN A 47 10.65 -28.65 42.10
C ASN A 47 9.94 -29.10 40.81
N LEU A 48 8.73 -29.63 40.92
CA LEU A 48 7.93 -30.05 39.76
C LEU A 48 7.44 -28.85 38.95
N LYS A 49 7.09 -27.74 39.62
CA LYS A 49 6.67 -26.50 38.96
C LYS A 49 7.75 -25.99 38.01
N ILE A 50 8.98 -25.89 38.49
CA ILE A 50 10.10 -25.32 37.73
C ILE A 50 10.39 -26.17 36.49
N SER A 51 10.39 -27.50 36.63
CA SER A 51 10.65 -28.42 35.52
C SER A 51 9.56 -28.34 34.43
N ILE A 52 8.29 -28.23 34.82
CA ILE A 52 7.19 -28.06 33.87
C ILE A 52 7.29 -26.72 33.15
N ILE A 53 7.60 -25.64 33.86
CA ILE A 53 7.75 -24.29 33.30
C ILE A 53 8.88 -24.28 32.26
N THR A 54 10.06 -24.82 32.58
CA THR A 54 11.20 -24.79 31.65
C THR A 54 10.94 -25.58 30.39
N VAL A 55 10.34 -26.77 30.48
CA VAL A 55 9.98 -27.57 29.30
C VAL A 55 8.93 -26.84 28.44
N LEU A 56 7.90 -26.26 29.07
CA LEU A 56 6.89 -25.49 28.35
C LEU A 56 7.49 -24.28 27.64
N LEU A 57 8.43 -23.58 28.29
CA LEU A 57 9.08 -22.40 27.75
C LEU A 57 9.93 -22.75 26.53
N VAL A 58 10.72 -23.83 26.59
CA VAL A 58 11.54 -24.28 25.45
C VAL A 58 10.66 -24.70 24.27
N LEU A 59 9.57 -25.45 24.51
CA LEU A 59 8.63 -25.79 23.44
C LEU A 59 7.90 -24.55 22.89
N ALA A 60 7.59 -23.58 23.75
CA ALA A 60 7.01 -22.30 23.36
C ALA A 60 7.94 -21.58 22.40
N GLU A 61 9.21 -21.46 22.76
CA GLU A 61 10.23 -20.81 21.96
C GLU A 61 10.35 -21.47 20.59
N ILE A 62 10.57 -22.79 20.52
CA ILE A 62 10.72 -23.49 19.24
C ILE A 62 9.49 -23.30 18.34
N THR A 63 8.29 -23.44 18.89
CA THR A 63 7.03 -23.27 18.13
C THR A 63 6.84 -21.81 17.70
N PHE A 64 7.20 -20.87 18.56
CA PHE A 64 7.10 -19.44 18.29
C PHE A 64 8.04 -19.02 17.17
N TRP A 65 9.31 -19.44 17.22
CA TRP A 65 10.29 -19.14 16.18
C TRP A 65 9.87 -19.71 14.82
N VAL A 66 9.34 -20.95 14.79
CA VAL A 66 8.77 -21.54 13.56
C VAL A 66 7.56 -20.74 13.06
N GLY A 67 6.65 -20.34 13.97
CA GLY A 67 5.49 -19.51 13.62
C GLY A 67 5.88 -18.14 13.06
N VAL A 68 6.84 -17.45 13.69
CA VAL A 68 7.36 -16.15 13.25
C VAL A 68 8.06 -16.27 11.90
N PHE A 69 8.90 -17.30 11.71
CA PHE A 69 9.59 -17.54 10.45
C PHE A 69 8.60 -17.76 9.30
N LEU A 70 7.57 -18.59 9.53
CA LEU A 70 6.54 -18.89 8.55
C LEU A 70 5.66 -17.68 8.22
N VAL A 71 5.30 -16.87 9.23
CA VAL A 71 4.52 -15.63 9.03
C VAL A 71 5.35 -14.56 8.34
N GLY A 72 6.65 -14.48 8.60
CA GLY A 72 7.55 -13.46 8.05
C GLY A 72 7.60 -13.45 6.52
N GLU A 73 7.68 -14.62 5.88
CA GLU A 73 7.84 -14.70 4.42
C GLU A 73 6.57 -14.26 3.65
N GLU A 74 5.39 -14.57 4.19
CA GLU A 74 4.11 -14.19 3.58
C GLU A 74 3.69 -12.77 3.96
N THR A 75 3.97 -12.35 5.20
CA THR A 75 3.69 -11.00 5.68
C THR A 75 4.58 -10.00 4.97
N TYR A 76 5.86 -10.28 4.74
CA TYR A 76 6.74 -9.37 4.00
C TYR A 76 6.19 -9.04 2.61
N LYS A 77 5.70 -10.04 1.86
CA LYS A 77 5.16 -9.84 0.51
C LYS A 77 3.88 -9.01 0.51
N LYS A 78 2.95 -9.23 1.45
CA LYS A 78 1.70 -8.46 1.55
C LYS A 78 1.87 -7.10 2.23
N TYR A 79 2.71 -7.01 3.25
CA TYR A 79 2.97 -5.78 4.01
C TYR A 79 3.79 -4.79 3.19
N LYS A 80 4.74 -5.25 2.36
CA LYS A 80 5.46 -4.38 1.41
C LYS A 80 4.52 -3.61 0.48
N GLN A 81 3.38 -4.20 0.09
CA GLN A 81 2.40 -3.53 -0.76
C GLN A 81 1.56 -2.49 0.00
N TYR A 82 1.23 -2.77 1.27
CA TYR A 82 0.41 -1.86 2.10
C TYR A 82 1.23 -0.71 2.70
N PHE A 83 2.51 -0.93 2.99
CA PHE A 83 3.40 0.03 3.64
C PHE A 83 4.24 0.86 2.66
N ASN A 84 3.93 0.86 1.36
CA ASN A 84 4.64 1.66 0.38
C ASN A 84 4.05 3.09 0.32
N PRO A 85 4.59 4.07 1.06
CA PRO A 85 4.02 5.42 1.17
C PRO A 85 4.14 6.19 -0.16
N ILE A 86 5.04 5.72 -1.02
CA ILE A 86 5.33 6.28 -2.34
C ILE A 86 4.09 6.26 -3.23
N ASN A 87 3.18 5.29 -3.07
CA ASN A 87 1.97 5.26 -3.90
C ASN A 87 0.90 6.27 -3.43
N TRP A 88 0.92 6.67 -2.16
CA TRP A 88 0.08 7.75 -1.64
C TRP A 88 0.58 9.11 -2.08
N PHE A 89 1.90 9.34 -1.99
CA PHE A 89 2.53 10.57 -2.46
C PHE A 89 2.44 10.73 -4.00
N LYS A 90 2.50 9.64 -4.77
CA LYS A 90 2.31 9.71 -6.23
C LYS A 90 0.92 10.16 -6.65
N LYS A 91 -0.12 9.83 -5.89
CA LYS A 91 -1.47 10.34 -6.17
C LYS A 91 -1.57 11.83 -5.88
N ALA A 92 -1.10 12.26 -4.71
CA ALA A 92 -1.13 13.67 -4.33
C ALA A 92 -0.30 14.55 -5.28
N ALA A 93 0.90 14.10 -5.66
CA ALA A 93 1.75 14.84 -6.61
C ALA A 93 1.13 14.91 -8.01
N LYS A 94 0.40 13.87 -8.44
CA LYS A 94 -0.25 13.85 -9.75
C LYS A 94 -1.44 14.81 -9.81
N GLU A 95 -2.20 14.95 -8.72
CA GLU A 95 -3.32 15.90 -8.65
C GLU A 95 -2.85 17.36 -8.73
N VAL A 96 -1.76 17.71 -8.04
CA VAL A 96 -1.18 19.07 -8.11
C VAL A 96 -0.63 19.38 -9.51
N LEU A 97 0.06 18.42 -10.14
CA LEU A 97 0.58 18.60 -11.51
C LEU A 97 -0.53 18.67 -12.56
N ASP A 98 -1.64 17.95 -12.35
CA ASP A 98 -2.79 17.99 -13.25
C ASP A 98 -3.55 19.33 -13.09
N GLU A 99 -3.55 19.95 -11.90
CA GLU A 99 -4.13 21.27 -11.64
C GLU A 99 -3.26 22.41 -12.22
N GLU A 100 -1.94 22.39 -11.98
CA GLU A 100 -1.00 23.37 -12.54
C GLU A 100 -1.02 23.39 -14.07
N LYS A 101 -1.14 22.21 -14.70
CA LYS A 101 -1.32 22.11 -16.17
C LYS A 101 -2.63 22.73 -16.66
N ARG A 102 -3.72 22.61 -15.90
CA ARG A 102 -5.00 23.20 -16.26
C ARG A 102 -4.98 24.72 -16.16
N GLU A 103 -4.32 25.27 -15.14
CA GLU A 103 -4.12 26.71 -15.01
C GLU A 103 -3.27 27.25 -16.15
N LEU A 104 -2.17 26.56 -16.50
CA LEU A 104 -1.34 26.90 -17.66
C LEU A 104 -2.09 26.82 -18.99
N ASP A 105 -2.93 25.81 -19.19
CA ASP A 105 -3.74 25.64 -20.41
C ASP A 105 -4.87 26.69 -20.49
N ALA A 106 -5.45 27.09 -19.36
CA ALA A 106 -6.47 28.12 -19.27
C ALA A 106 -5.91 29.53 -19.51
N GLU A 107 -4.77 29.86 -18.90
CA GLU A 107 -4.08 31.14 -19.11
C GLU A 107 -3.59 31.29 -20.55
N LYS A 108 -3.04 30.22 -21.13
CA LYS A 108 -2.62 30.20 -22.53
C LYS A 108 -3.79 30.40 -23.49
N THR A 109 -4.97 29.87 -23.19
CA THR A 109 -6.18 30.07 -24.02
C THR A 109 -6.68 31.52 -23.95
N GLY A 110 -6.62 32.14 -22.77
CA GLY A 110 -6.96 33.55 -22.55
C GLY A 110 -6.03 34.51 -23.32
N ASP A 111 -4.70 34.31 -23.22
CA ASP A 111 -3.73 35.14 -23.94
C ASP A 111 -3.91 35.06 -25.47
N ILE A 112 -4.23 33.88 -26.01
CA ILE A 112 -4.51 33.71 -27.45
C ILE A 112 -5.76 34.50 -27.86
N THR A 113 -6.83 34.46 -27.04
CA THR A 113 -8.10 35.14 -27.36
C THR A 113 -8.00 36.66 -27.20
N ASP A 114 -7.29 37.16 -26.19
CA ASP A 114 -7.06 38.59 -26.00
C ASP A 114 -6.14 39.17 -27.10
N LYS A 115 -5.12 38.41 -27.51
CA LYS A 115 -4.24 38.78 -28.62
C LYS A 115 -5.00 38.81 -29.94
N GLU A 116 -5.82 37.79 -30.24
CA GLU A 116 -6.66 37.75 -31.44
C GLU A 116 -7.64 38.94 -31.49
N LYS A 117 -8.26 39.28 -30.36
CA LYS A 117 -9.18 40.42 -30.25
C LYS A 117 -8.46 41.76 -30.44
N SER A 118 -7.22 41.88 -29.96
CA SER A 118 -6.39 43.08 -30.13
C SER A 118 -5.95 43.28 -31.59
N ASP A 119 -5.62 42.18 -32.29
CA ASP A 119 -5.25 42.22 -33.70
C ASP A 119 -6.45 42.57 -34.58
N ILE A 120 -7.64 42.06 -34.26
CA ILE A 120 -8.89 42.43 -34.93
C ILE A 120 -9.21 43.91 -34.72
N HIS A 121 -9.10 44.43 -33.50
CA HIS A 121 -9.36 45.84 -33.20
C HIS A 121 -8.40 46.78 -33.95
N LYS A 122 -7.12 46.40 -34.06
CA LYS A 122 -6.12 47.18 -34.80
C LYS A 122 -6.39 47.20 -36.31
N LYS A 123 -6.99 46.12 -36.83
CA LYS A 123 -7.37 45.96 -38.24
C LYS A 123 -8.60 46.79 -38.58
N GLU A 124 -9.61 46.81 -37.70
CA GLU A 124 -10.78 47.70 -37.80
C GLU A 124 -10.36 49.18 -37.76
N LEU A 125 -9.44 49.55 -36.87
CA LEU A 125 -8.97 50.93 -36.73
C LEU A 125 -8.09 51.43 -37.90
N SER A 126 -7.66 50.53 -38.80
CA SER A 126 -6.88 50.90 -40.00
C SER A 126 -7.74 50.97 -41.28
N ASP A 127 -9.04 50.71 -41.19
CA ASP A 127 -9.98 50.90 -42.30
C ASP A 127 -10.45 52.38 -42.36
N PRO A 128 -10.13 53.12 -43.45
CA PRO A 128 -10.44 54.55 -43.55
C PRO A 128 -11.94 54.90 -43.68
N ASP A 129 -12.82 53.89 -43.79
CA ASP A 129 -14.29 54.07 -43.84
C ASP A 129 -15.00 53.49 -42.60
N TYR A 130 -14.30 53.37 -41.45
CA TYR A 130 -14.92 52.94 -40.20
C TYR A 130 -15.88 54.03 -39.66
N LYS A 131 -17.18 53.74 -39.69
CA LYS A 131 -18.21 54.56 -39.05
C LYS A 131 -18.64 53.93 -37.74
N GLU A 132 -18.26 54.57 -36.64
CA GLU A 132 -18.65 54.18 -35.28
C GLU A 132 -20.17 54.40 -35.10
N ASP A 133 -20.96 53.33 -35.23
CA ASP A 133 -22.40 53.32 -35.06
C ASP A 133 -22.75 53.24 -33.57
N ARG A 134 -22.88 54.43 -32.97
CA ARG A 134 -23.39 54.63 -31.61
C ARG A 134 -24.85 54.22 -31.44
#